data_AF-A0A959R3T7-F1
#
_entry.id   AF-A0A959R3T7-F1
#
_cell.length_a   1.000
_cell.length_b   1.000
_cell.length_c   1.000
_cell.angle_alpha   90.00
_cell.angle_beta   90.00
_cell.angle_gamma   90.00
#
_symmetry.space_group_name_H-M   'P 1'
#
loop_
_entity.id
_entity.type
_entity.pdbx_description
1 polymer ?
#
loop_
_entity_poly.entity_id
_entity_poly.type
_entity_poly.pdbx_seq_one_letter_code
_entity_poly.pdbx_strand_id
1 'polypeptide(L)'
;IQKKYDSAYIELGELYMMTGKYNDALVIYKKAVAINPKLTSALVAAGKIYRYYRSNTDSSLYFFTKAALYDTANEEIYNNIAWCFNTKSKFDSAIVYGIKSLTVNNNYRTAYGELAYAYRQSGRFKDAIIQFKKNLTVSVVDLAYLYTGYCYAELKDKAGAMQQYEELLKINTKMAGALKKVIDKME
;
A
#
# COMPACT_ATOMS: atom_id res chain seq x y z
N ILE A 1 9.18 -34.50 0.44
CA ILE A 1 7.78 -34.69 -0.02
C ILE A 1 6.95 -33.42 0.22
N GLN A 2 6.83 -32.93 1.46
CA GLN A 2 6.06 -31.70 1.78
C GLN A 2 6.43 -30.47 0.91
N LYS A 3 7.73 -30.16 0.77
CA LYS A 3 8.20 -29.03 -0.07
C LYS A 3 7.78 -29.11 -1.54
N LYS A 4 7.64 -30.34 -2.08
CA LYS A 4 7.19 -30.58 -3.46
C LYS A 4 5.67 -30.40 -3.60
N TYR A 5 4.90 -30.69 -2.55
CA TYR A 5 3.48 -30.37 -2.51
C TYR A 5 3.27 -28.86 -2.37
N ASP A 6 4.05 -28.19 -1.52
CA ASP A 6 3.98 -26.73 -1.34
C ASP A 6 4.23 -26.01 -2.67
N SER A 7 5.27 -26.37 -3.43
CA SER A 7 5.56 -25.76 -4.74
C SER A 7 4.44 -26.01 -5.75
N ALA A 8 3.90 -27.22 -5.82
CA ALA A 8 2.81 -27.55 -6.74
C ALA A 8 1.53 -26.75 -6.47
N TYR A 9 1.18 -26.53 -5.20
CA TYR A 9 0.03 -25.69 -4.85
C TYR A 9 0.26 -24.21 -5.20
N ILE A 10 1.48 -23.71 -5.04
CA ILE A 10 1.83 -22.33 -5.43
C ILE A 10 1.74 -22.18 -6.94
N GLU A 11 2.39 -23.04 -7.71
CA GLU A 11 2.38 -23.00 -9.18
C GLU A 11 0.96 -23.10 -9.75
N LEU A 12 0.13 -24.00 -9.21
CA LEU A 12 -1.27 -24.12 -9.64
C LEU A 12 -2.09 -22.88 -9.28
N GLY A 13 -1.88 -22.31 -8.09
CA GLY A 13 -2.53 -21.07 -7.67
C GLY A 13 -2.13 -19.90 -8.57
N GLU A 14 -0.85 -19.79 -8.93
CA GLU A 14 -0.32 -18.77 -9.82
C GLU A 14 -0.90 -18.90 -11.23
N LEU A 15 -1.02 -20.13 -11.76
CA LEU A 15 -1.67 -20.38 -13.04
C LEU A 15 -3.14 -19.91 -13.04
N TYR A 16 -3.87 -20.17 -11.96
CA TYR A 16 -5.23 -19.64 -11.82
C TYR A 16 -5.27 -18.11 -11.72
N MET A 17 -4.29 -17.48 -11.06
CA MET A 17 -4.17 -16.02 -11.01
C MET A 17 -3.92 -15.43 -12.41
N MET A 18 -3.00 -16.02 -13.17
CA MET A 18 -2.65 -15.58 -14.54
C MET A 18 -3.83 -15.73 -15.51
N THR A 19 -4.72 -16.69 -15.28
CA THR A 19 -5.92 -16.91 -16.10
C THR A 19 -7.16 -16.17 -15.58
N GLY A 20 -7.00 -15.29 -14.59
CA GLY A 20 -8.09 -14.49 -14.02
C GLY A 20 -9.08 -15.28 -13.15
N LYS A 21 -8.78 -16.54 -12.85
CA LYS A 21 -9.62 -17.45 -12.05
C LYS A 21 -9.32 -17.29 -10.56
N TYR A 22 -9.53 -16.08 -10.04
CA TYR A 22 -9.13 -15.72 -8.67
C TYR A 22 -9.82 -16.54 -7.58
N ASN A 23 -11.04 -17.03 -7.83
CA ASN A 23 -11.75 -17.87 -6.88
C ASN A 23 -11.12 -19.26 -6.76
N ASP A 24 -10.74 -19.85 -7.90
CA ASP A 24 -10.07 -21.13 -7.94
C ASP A 24 -8.68 -21.01 -7.30
N ALA A 25 -7.93 -19.95 -7.64
CA ALA A 25 -6.65 -19.63 -7.01
C ALA A 25 -6.79 -19.54 -5.48
N LEU A 26 -7.81 -18.85 -4.98
CA LEU A 26 -8.05 -18.72 -3.54
C LEU A 26 -8.34 -20.07 -2.87
N VAL A 27 -9.11 -20.95 -3.53
CA VAL A 27 -9.36 -22.31 -3.02
C VAL A 27 -8.04 -23.09 -2.93
N ILE A 28 -7.20 -23.01 -3.96
CA ILE A 28 -5.89 -23.67 -3.99
C ILE A 28 -4.97 -23.14 -2.88
N TYR A 29 -4.83 -21.82 -2.74
CA TYR A 29 -4.00 -21.24 -1.68
C TYR A 29 -4.53 -21.57 -0.27
N LYS A 30 -5.84 -21.56 -0.05
CA LYS A 30 -6.42 -21.96 1.24
C LYS A 30 -6.17 -23.43 1.56
N LYS A 31 -6.21 -24.33 0.56
CA LYS A 31 -5.82 -25.73 0.73
C LYS A 31 -4.34 -25.84 1.09
N ALA A 32 -3.47 -25.09 0.40
CA ALA A 32 -2.04 -25.05 0.70
C ALA A 32 -1.77 -24.61 2.15
N VAL A 33 -2.47 -23.56 2.62
CA VAL A 33 -2.38 -23.07 4.01
C VAL A 33 -2.96 -24.05 5.02
N ALA A 34 -3.97 -24.85 4.67
CA ALA A 34 -4.52 -25.87 5.55
C ALA A 34 -3.51 -27.03 5.75
N ILE A 35 -2.75 -27.37 4.71
CA ILE A 35 -1.72 -28.42 4.76
C ILE A 35 -0.44 -27.88 5.43
N ASN A 36 0.03 -26.71 5.03
CA ASN A 36 1.17 -26.02 5.60
C ASN A 36 0.77 -24.60 6.07
N PRO A 37 0.39 -24.43 7.36
CA PRO A 37 -0.03 -23.15 7.90
C PRO A 37 1.03 -22.04 7.87
N LYS A 38 2.30 -22.40 7.66
CA LYS A 38 3.45 -21.49 7.64
C LYS A 38 3.90 -21.11 6.22
N LEU A 39 3.19 -21.57 5.19
CA LEU A 39 3.53 -21.29 3.80
C LEU A 39 3.20 -19.82 3.46
N THR A 40 4.15 -18.93 3.72
CA THR A 40 4.01 -17.48 3.57
C THR A 40 3.57 -17.07 2.17
N SER A 41 4.11 -17.66 1.11
CA SER A 41 3.73 -17.35 -0.27
C SER A 41 2.22 -17.57 -0.52
N ALA A 42 1.65 -18.68 -0.03
CA ALA A 42 0.21 -18.94 -0.14
C ALA A 42 -0.63 -17.98 0.72
N LEU A 43 -0.15 -17.64 1.93
CA LEU A 43 -0.81 -16.66 2.79
C LEU A 43 -0.84 -15.26 2.13
N VAL A 44 0.29 -14.82 1.58
CA VAL A 44 0.42 -13.54 0.86
C VAL A 44 -0.48 -13.54 -0.38
N ALA A 45 -0.47 -14.61 -1.18
CA ALA A 45 -1.30 -14.70 -2.37
C ALA A 45 -2.81 -14.66 -2.03
N ALA A 46 -3.25 -15.37 -0.99
CA ALA A 46 -4.62 -15.28 -0.50
C ALA A 46 -4.98 -13.86 -0.02
N GLY A 47 -4.09 -13.22 0.74
CA GLY A 47 -4.25 -11.83 1.20
C GLY A 47 -4.41 -10.84 0.05
N LYS A 48 -3.60 -10.99 -1.01
CA LYS A 48 -3.69 -10.21 -2.26
C LYS A 48 -5.01 -10.44 -2.96
N ILE A 49 -5.50 -11.68 -3.05
CA ILE A 49 -6.79 -11.95 -3.67
C ILE A 49 -7.92 -11.22 -2.95
N TYR A 50 -7.92 -11.26 -1.61
CA TYR A 50 -8.92 -10.55 -0.83
C TYR A 50 -8.84 -9.03 -0.99
N ARG A 51 -7.61 -8.47 -1.07
CA ARG A 51 -7.36 -7.05 -1.32
C ARG A 51 -7.88 -6.60 -2.68
N TYR A 52 -7.43 -7.26 -3.76
CA TYR A 52 -7.58 -6.75 -5.12
C TYR A 52 -8.84 -7.24 -5.86
N TYR A 53 -9.36 -8.43 -5.54
CA TYR A 53 -10.44 -9.04 -6.33
C TYR A 53 -11.73 -9.28 -5.55
N ARG A 54 -11.68 -9.23 -4.21
CA ARG A 54 -12.87 -9.37 -3.35
C ARG A 54 -13.21 -8.12 -2.55
N SER A 55 -12.33 -7.12 -2.55
CA SER A 55 -12.45 -5.91 -1.74
C SER A 55 -12.80 -6.21 -0.27
N ASN A 56 -12.27 -7.31 0.28
CA ASN A 56 -12.56 -7.77 1.63
C ASN A 56 -11.33 -7.53 2.52
N THR A 57 -11.30 -6.34 3.12
CA THR A 57 -10.17 -5.87 3.91
C THR A 57 -9.94 -6.71 5.18
N ASP A 58 -10.98 -7.26 5.80
CA ASP A 58 -10.82 -8.07 7.02
C ASP A 58 -10.13 -9.41 6.73
N SER A 59 -10.56 -10.10 5.66
CA SER A 59 -9.89 -11.34 5.24
C SER A 59 -8.47 -11.05 4.77
N SER A 60 -8.26 -9.96 4.03
CA SER A 60 -6.92 -9.54 3.60
C SER A 60 -5.99 -9.32 4.80
N LEU A 61 -6.44 -8.55 5.79
CA LEU A 61 -5.70 -8.28 7.03
C LEU A 61 -5.39 -9.57 7.79
N TYR A 62 -6.34 -10.50 7.88
CA TYR A 62 -6.13 -11.80 8.52
C TYR A 62 -4.97 -12.58 7.87
N PHE A 63 -4.99 -12.73 6.54
CA PHE A 63 -3.97 -13.49 5.82
C PHE A 63 -2.59 -12.83 5.89
N PHE A 64 -2.51 -11.51 5.72
CA PHE A 64 -1.23 -10.81 5.82
C PHE A 64 -0.67 -10.81 7.25
N THR A 65 -1.52 -10.63 8.26
CA THR A 65 -1.08 -10.72 9.68
C THR A 65 -0.58 -12.11 10.00
N LYS A 66 -1.23 -13.17 9.50
CA LYS A 66 -0.74 -14.54 9.63
C LYS A 66 0.58 -14.76 8.90
N ALA A 67 0.76 -14.19 7.71
CA ALA A 67 2.02 -14.26 6.97
C ALA A 67 3.17 -13.59 7.73
N ALA A 68 2.91 -12.43 8.36
CA ALA A 68 3.89 -11.69 9.16
C ALA A 68 4.39 -12.45 10.41
N LEU A 69 3.67 -13.49 10.87
CA LEU A 69 4.13 -14.36 11.96
C LEU A 69 5.26 -15.31 11.52
N TYR A 70 5.35 -15.60 10.22
CA TYR A 70 6.27 -16.60 9.67
C TYR A 70 7.35 -16.01 8.77
N ASP A 71 7.12 -14.81 8.24
CA ASP A 71 8.08 -14.07 7.45
C ASP A 71 8.13 -12.62 7.91
N THR A 72 9.17 -12.29 8.66
CA THR A 72 9.41 -10.95 9.20
C THR A 72 10.34 -10.11 8.32
N ALA A 73 10.86 -10.67 7.24
CA ALA A 73 11.83 -10.03 6.35
C ALA A 73 11.21 -9.59 5.03
N ASN A 74 9.88 -9.68 4.91
CA ASN A 74 9.14 -9.32 3.72
C ASN A 74 8.36 -8.02 3.93
N GLU A 75 8.89 -6.94 3.37
CA GLU A 75 8.35 -5.59 3.45
C GLU A 75 6.96 -5.46 2.82
N GLU A 76 6.66 -6.28 1.81
CA GLU A 76 5.38 -6.25 1.11
C GLU A 76 4.26 -6.66 2.07
N ILE A 77 4.50 -7.63 2.96
CA ILE A 77 3.51 -8.07 3.96
C ILE A 77 3.11 -6.88 4.84
N TYR A 78 4.10 -6.18 5.39
CA TYR A 78 3.85 -5.04 6.27
C TYR A 78 3.20 -3.87 5.54
N ASN A 79 3.58 -3.60 4.29
CA ASN A 79 2.92 -2.59 3.46
C ASN A 79 1.44 -2.94 3.21
N ASN A 80 1.13 -4.21 2.93
CA ASN A 80 -0.25 -4.66 2.75
C ASN A 80 -1.07 -4.56 4.04
N ILE A 81 -0.47 -4.82 5.21
CA ILE A 81 -1.12 -4.60 6.51
C ILE A 81 -1.40 -3.10 6.73
N ALA A 82 -0.44 -2.23 6.40
CA ALA A 82 -0.62 -0.78 6.47
C ALA A 82 -1.77 -0.31 5.58
N TRP A 83 -1.85 -0.81 4.34
CA TRP A 83 -2.97 -0.54 3.44
C TRP A 83 -4.32 -0.99 4.03
N CYS A 84 -4.37 -2.17 4.66
CA CYS A 84 -5.59 -2.67 5.30
C CYS A 84 -6.05 -1.72 6.42
N PHE A 85 -5.13 -1.24 7.25
CA PHE A 85 -5.45 -0.28 8.31
C PHE A 85 -5.84 1.10 7.77
N ASN A 86 -5.19 1.58 6.71
CA ASN A 86 -5.58 2.80 5.99
C ASN A 86 -7.03 2.69 5.47
N THR A 87 -7.38 1.57 4.84
CA THR A 87 -8.73 1.30 4.32
C THR A 87 -9.77 1.24 5.44
N LYS A 88 -9.38 0.82 6.64
CA LYS A 88 -10.23 0.81 7.84
C LYS A 88 -10.19 2.11 8.65
N SER A 89 -9.56 3.16 8.14
CA SER A 89 -9.35 4.44 8.82
C SER A 89 -8.64 4.34 10.18
N LYS A 90 -7.86 3.28 10.39
CA LYS A 90 -7.05 3.05 11.60
C LYS A 90 -5.62 3.54 11.39
N PHE A 91 -5.48 4.86 11.25
CA PHE A 91 -4.25 5.48 10.74
C PHE A 91 -3.02 5.26 11.64
N ASP A 92 -3.15 5.27 12.97
CA ASP A 92 -2.01 4.98 13.86
C ASP A 92 -1.46 3.56 13.66
N SER A 93 -2.34 2.57 13.45
CA SER A 93 -1.90 1.21 13.11
C SER A 93 -1.25 1.16 11.72
N ALA A 94 -1.80 1.89 10.74
CA ALA A 94 -1.19 1.98 9.41
C ALA A 94 0.22 2.59 9.46
N ILE A 95 0.43 3.62 10.30
CA ILE A 95 1.75 4.23 10.55
C ILE A 95 2.74 3.19 11.08
N VAL A 96 2.36 2.43 12.11
CA VAL A 96 3.21 1.39 12.70
C VAL A 96 3.67 0.38 11.65
N TYR A 97 2.75 -0.14 10.82
CA TYR A 97 3.10 -1.14 9.82
C TYR A 97 3.80 -0.57 8.58
N GLY A 98 3.53 0.69 8.21
CA GLY A 98 4.28 1.40 7.18
C GLY A 98 5.75 1.60 7.58
N ILE A 99 6.00 2.00 8.83
CA ILE A 99 7.36 2.10 9.39
C ILE A 99 8.05 0.73 9.41
N LYS A 100 7.35 -0.34 9.84
CA LYS A 100 7.90 -1.70 9.80
C LYS A 100 8.33 -2.12 8.39
N SER A 101 7.49 -1.86 7.38
CA SER A 101 7.83 -2.14 5.97
C SER A 101 9.13 -1.44 5.54
N LEU A 102 9.27 -0.15 5.86
CA LEU A 102 10.46 0.64 5.54
C LEU A 102 11.68 0.30 6.40
N THR A 103 11.48 -0.30 7.57
CA THR A 103 12.57 -0.84 8.40
C THR A 103 13.17 -2.09 7.77
N VAL A 104 12.34 -2.92 7.15
CA VAL A 104 12.77 -4.11 6.39
C VAL A 104 13.45 -3.70 5.07
N ASN A 105 12.82 -2.81 4.31
CA ASN A 105 13.37 -2.29 3.06
C ASN A 105 13.08 -0.79 2.92
N ASN A 106 14.09 0.04 3.15
CA ASN A 106 13.98 1.50 3.11
C ASN A 106 13.80 2.08 1.69
N ASN A 107 13.88 1.25 0.65
CA ASN A 107 13.64 1.63 -0.74
C ASN A 107 12.28 1.16 -1.25
N TYR A 108 11.44 0.58 -0.39
CA TYR A 108 10.12 0.08 -0.78
C TYR A 108 9.13 1.23 -0.99
N ARG A 109 9.11 1.76 -2.22
CA ARG A 109 8.33 2.92 -2.64
C ARG A 109 6.88 2.93 -2.15
N THR A 110 6.18 1.80 -2.29
CA THR A 110 4.75 1.71 -1.96
C THR A 110 4.50 2.02 -0.48
N ALA A 111 5.41 1.61 0.42
CA ALA A 111 5.27 1.88 1.85
C ALA A 111 5.40 3.37 2.19
N TYR A 112 6.21 4.13 1.46
CA TYR A 112 6.22 5.59 1.61
C TYR A 112 4.86 6.20 1.29
N GLY A 113 4.16 5.70 0.26
CA GLY A 113 2.81 6.15 -0.09
C GLY A 113 1.77 5.82 0.97
N GLU A 114 1.75 4.58 1.46
CA GLU A 114 0.82 4.16 2.52
C GLU A 114 1.06 4.90 3.83
N LEU A 115 2.33 5.09 4.22
CA LEU A 115 2.71 5.82 5.42
C LEU A 115 2.37 7.32 5.31
N ALA A 116 2.65 7.93 4.16
CA ALA A 116 2.30 9.33 3.90
C ALA A 116 0.79 9.56 3.95
N TYR A 117 0.01 8.64 3.35
CA TYR A 117 -1.45 8.69 3.42
C TYR A 117 -1.94 8.61 4.86
N ALA A 118 -1.41 7.68 5.66
CA ALA A 118 -1.79 7.53 7.07
C ALA A 118 -1.47 8.80 7.89
N TYR A 119 -0.29 9.40 7.68
CA TYR A 119 0.07 10.66 8.31
C TYR A 119 -0.86 11.81 7.91
N ARG A 120 -1.20 11.92 6.62
CA ARG A 120 -2.12 12.98 6.15
C ARG A 120 -3.49 12.85 6.80
N GLN A 121 -4.06 11.65 6.83
CA GLN A 121 -5.40 11.41 7.38
C GLN A 121 -5.45 11.58 8.91
N SER A 122 -4.32 11.44 9.59
CA SER A 122 -4.19 11.73 11.03
C SER A 122 -3.81 13.19 11.32
N GLY A 123 -3.83 14.08 10.31
CA GLY A 123 -3.51 15.51 10.46
C GLY A 123 -2.02 15.82 10.62
N ARG A 124 -1.15 14.81 10.51
CA ARG A 124 0.31 14.96 10.61
C ARG A 124 0.91 15.36 9.26
N PHE A 125 0.51 16.52 8.76
CA PHE A 125 0.81 16.96 7.40
C PHE A 125 2.31 17.12 7.12
N LYS A 126 3.10 17.58 8.09
CA LYS A 126 4.56 17.70 7.95
C LYS A 126 5.22 16.33 7.75
N ASP A 127 4.82 15.33 8.52
CA ASP A 127 5.31 13.95 8.38
C ASP A 127 4.89 13.34 7.05
N ALA A 128 3.64 13.59 6.62
CA ALA A 128 3.13 13.15 5.33
C ALA A 128 3.97 13.71 4.17
N ILE A 129 4.29 15.00 4.18
CA ILE A 129 5.13 15.65 3.17
C ILE A 129 6.51 14.98 3.09
N ILE A 130 7.14 14.68 4.22
CA ILE A 130 8.45 14.00 4.26
C ILE A 130 8.35 12.66 3.53
N GLN A 131 7.33 11.85 3.83
CA GLN A 131 7.18 10.53 3.23
C GLN A 131 6.77 10.60 1.75
N PHE A 132 5.91 11.53 1.34
CA PHE A 132 5.60 11.72 -0.08
C PHE A 132 6.82 12.17 -0.88
N LYS A 133 7.66 13.07 -0.35
CA LYS A 133 8.93 13.46 -0.99
C LYS A 133 9.86 12.26 -1.16
N LYS A 134 9.99 11.39 -0.15
CA LYS A 134 10.74 10.12 -0.29
C LYS A 134 10.13 9.17 -1.32
N ASN A 135 8.80 9.13 -1.47
CA ASN A 135 8.16 8.37 -2.54
C ASN A 135 8.59 8.89 -3.92
N LEU A 136 8.60 10.22 -4.09
CA LEU A 136 9.00 10.92 -5.32
C LEU A 136 10.48 10.71 -5.68
N THR A 137 11.37 10.53 -4.70
CA THR A 137 12.78 10.21 -5.00
C THR A 137 12.97 8.81 -5.58
N VAL A 138 12.03 7.89 -5.34
CA VAL A 138 12.09 6.53 -5.92
C VAL A 138 11.41 6.48 -7.28
N SER A 139 10.27 7.15 -7.44
CA SER A 139 9.61 7.29 -8.74
C SER A 139 8.66 8.48 -8.74
N VAL A 140 8.66 9.21 -9.84
CA VAL A 140 7.77 10.35 -10.07
C VAL A 140 6.35 9.86 -10.28
N VAL A 141 5.44 10.16 -9.35
CA VAL A 141 4.03 9.75 -9.40
C VAL A 141 3.09 10.89 -9.03
N ASP A 142 2.05 11.06 -9.84
CA ASP A 142 1.05 12.13 -9.77
C ASP A 142 0.38 12.26 -8.39
N LEU A 143 -0.05 11.15 -7.80
CA LEU A 143 -0.69 11.14 -6.48
C LEU A 143 0.23 11.69 -5.38
N ALA A 144 1.54 11.46 -5.46
CA ALA A 144 2.47 11.95 -4.45
C ALA A 144 2.59 13.49 -4.51
N TYR A 145 2.65 14.08 -5.70
CA TYR A 145 2.59 15.55 -5.84
C TYR A 145 1.24 16.11 -5.39
N LEU A 146 0.13 15.48 -5.81
CA LEU A 146 -1.22 15.92 -5.46
C LEU A 146 -1.42 15.97 -3.94
N TYR A 147 -1.08 14.89 -3.25
CA TYR A 147 -1.26 14.81 -1.80
C TYR A 147 -0.25 15.67 -1.03
N THR A 148 0.98 15.84 -1.54
CA THR A 148 1.92 16.81 -0.96
C THR A 148 1.37 18.23 -1.06
N GLY A 149 0.81 18.60 -2.22
CA GLY A 149 0.16 19.88 -2.44
C GLY A 149 -1.01 20.12 -1.49
N TYR A 150 -1.87 19.11 -1.29
CA TYR A 150 -2.93 19.18 -0.29
C TYR A 150 -2.39 19.32 1.13
N CYS A 151 -1.30 18.63 1.50
CA CYS A 151 -0.69 18.81 2.82
C CYS A 151 -0.18 20.25 3.03
N TYR A 152 0.45 20.85 2.01
CA TYR A 152 0.86 22.25 2.10
C TYR A 152 -0.33 23.20 2.21
N ALA A 153 -1.42 22.94 1.48
CA ALA A 153 -2.64 23.74 1.58
C ALA A 153 -3.24 23.71 3.00
N GLU A 154 -3.30 22.53 3.64
CA GLU A 154 -3.74 22.37 5.03
C GLU A 154 -2.83 23.12 6.03
N LEU A 155 -1.53 23.21 5.71
CA LEU A 155 -0.55 23.98 6.47
C LEU A 155 -0.57 25.49 6.14
N LYS A 156 -1.49 25.94 5.28
CA LYS A 156 -1.56 27.31 4.76
C LYS A 156 -0.30 27.77 4.00
N ASP A 157 0.52 26.83 3.54
CA ASP A 157 1.70 27.10 2.74
C ASP A 157 1.32 27.13 1.25
N LYS A 158 0.83 28.28 0.81
CA LYS A 158 0.39 28.49 -0.57
C LYS A 158 1.53 28.33 -1.58
N ALA A 159 2.74 28.75 -1.21
CA ALA A 159 3.92 28.65 -2.06
C ALA A 159 4.34 27.18 -2.27
N GLY A 160 4.42 26.41 -1.18
CA GLY A 160 4.69 24.98 -1.24
C GLY A 160 3.64 24.23 -2.06
N ALA A 161 2.36 24.56 -1.89
CA ALA A 161 1.27 23.97 -2.67
C ALA A 161 1.37 24.32 -4.17
N MET A 162 1.69 25.57 -4.52
CA MET A 162 1.88 26.00 -5.91
C MET A 162 3.03 25.27 -6.59
N GLN A 163 4.15 25.07 -5.89
CA GLN A 163 5.27 24.29 -6.41
C GLN A 163 4.84 22.86 -6.78
N GLN A 164 4.02 22.21 -5.93
CA GLN A 164 3.53 20.87 -6.25
C GLN A 164 2.55 20.88 -7.43
N TYR A 165 1.74 21.94 -7.57
CA TYR A 165 0.88 22.13 -8.73
C TYR A 165 1.68 22.22 -10.04
N GLU A 166 2.77 22.98 -10.05
CA GLU A 166 3.63 23.13 -11.23
C GLU A 166 4.27 21.80 -11.65
N GLU A 167 4.79 21.03 -10.70
CA GLU A 167 5.34 19.69 -10.99
C GLU A 167 4.24 18.72 -11.45
N LEU A 168 3.07 18.74 -10.81
CA LEU A 168 1.94 17.90 -11.19
C LEU A 168 1.39 18.26 -12.58
N LEU A 169 1.41 19.53 -12.96
CA LEU A 169 0.93 20.01 -14.26
C LEU A 169 1.71 19.39 -15.43
N LYS A 170 3.01 19.14 -15.23
CA LYS A 170 3.89 18.51 -16.25
C LYS A 170 3.48 17.08 -16.58
N ILE A 171 2.84 16.36 -15.64
CA ILE A 171 2.57 14.92 -15.78
C ILE A 171 1.08 14.57 -15.76
N ASN A 172 0.22 15.37 -15.12
CA ASN A 172 -1.21 15.11 -15.02
C ASN A 172 -2.00 16.42 -14.84
N THR A 173 -2.42 17.00 -15.96
CA THR A 173 -3.13 18.28 -16.01
C THR A 173 -4.48 18.26 -15.27
N LYS A 174 -5.18 17.12 -15.29
CA LYS A 174 -6.47 16.97 -14.60
C LYS A 174 -6.30 17.01 -13.09
N MET A 175 -5.33 16.29 -12.54
CA MET A 175 -5.04 16.33 -11.10
C MET A 175 -4.46 17.68 -10.68
N ALA A 176 -3.62 18.29 -11.52
CA ALA A 176 -3.13 19.65 -11.29
C ALA A 176 -4.28 20.65 -11.17
N GLY A 177 -5.29 20.57 -12.06
CA GLY A 177 -6.49 21.40 -11.96
C GLY A 177 -7.28 21.21 -10.66
N ALA A 178 -7.31 19.99 -10.10
CA ALA A 178 -7.93 19.74 -8.79
C ALA A 178 -7.15 20.43 -7.66
N LEU A 179 -5.82 20.32 -7.66
CA LEU A 179 -4.95 20.99 -6.70
C LEU A 179 -5.08 22.52 -6.79
N LYS A 180 -5.10 23.06 -8.02
CA LYS A 180 -5.23 24.50 -8.26
C LYS A 180 -6.50 25.09 -7.65
N LYS A 181 -7.63 24.41 -7.77
CA LYS A 181 -8.90 24.82 -7.14
C LYS A 181 -8.82 24.92 -5.62
N VAL A 182 -8.00 24.08 -4.96
CA VAL A 182 -7.76 24.17 -3.52
C VAL A 182 -6.91 25.39 -3.21
N ILE A 183 -5.82 25.58 -3.97
CA ILE A 183 -4.89 26.71 -3.80
C ILE A 183 -5.59 28.06 -3.99
N ASP A 184 -6.47 28.17 -4.98
CA ASP A 184 -7.17 29.43 -5.28
C ASP A 184 -8.16 29.86 -4.19
N LYS A 185 -8.59 28.92 -3.33
CA LYS A 185 -9.45 29.19 -2.16
C LYS A 185 -8.66 29.52 -0.90
N MET A 186 -7.33 29.43 -0.93
CA MET A 186 -6.49 29.82 0.20
C MET A 186 -6.42 31.35 0.26
N GLU A 187 -6.96 31.91 1.34
CA GLU A 187 -6.83 33.33 1.71
C GLU A 187 -5.37 33.73 1.92
#